data_AF-A0A2K4KUL4-F1
#
_entry.id   AF-A0A2K4KUL4-F1
#
_cell.length_a   1.000
_cell.length_b   1.000
_cell.length_c   1.000
_cell.angle_alpha   90.00
_cell.angle_beta   90.00
_cell.angle_gamma   90.00
#
_symmetry.space_group_name_H-M   'P 1'
#
loop_
_entity.id
_entity.type
_entity.pdbx_description
1 polymer ?
#
loop_
_entity_poly.entity_id
_entity_poly.type
_entity_poly.pdbx_seq_one_letter_code
_entity_poly.pdbx_strand_id
1 'polypeptide(L)'
;MLVERSEDMSPDGRLSLYRDVDGDVHVKVIPPMDRKDDYAPSVEFVTHCARSPRTVAALQALIEAMRLDNEENPLSGSFTLD
;
A
#
# COMPACT_ATOMS: atom_id res chain seq x y z
N MET A 1 0.55 1.23 -10.49
CA MET A 1 1.66 1.65 -9.61
C MET A 1 1.53 0.90 -8.30
N LEU A 2 2.57 0.20 -7.85
CA LEU A 2 2.60 -0.49 -6.55
C LEU A 2 3.59 0.23 -5.64
N VAL A 3 3.17 0.53 -4.42
CA VAL A 3 4.07 0.98 -3.34
C VAL A 3 3.76 0.16 -2.11
N GLU A 4 4.77 -0.51 -1.58
CA GLU A 4 4.71 -1.14 -0.27
C GLU A 4 5.55 -0.33 0.70
N ARG A 5 5.20 -0.27 1.98
CA ARG A 5 6.11 0.18 3.04
C ARG A 5 6.06 -0.78 4.22
N SER A 6 7.13 -0.87 4.99
CA SER A 6 7.07 -1.51 6.30
C SER A 6 6.09 -0.76 7.18
N GLU A 7 5.30 -1.52 7.94
CA GLU A 7 4.54 -0.95 9.04
C GLU A 7 5.43 -0.84 10.29
N ASP A 8 4.99 -0.07 11.28
CA ASP A 8 5.89 0.43 12.33
C ASP A 8 6.03 -0.54 13.53
N MET A 9 5.19 -1.56 13.63
CA MET A 9 5.01 -2.39 14.82
C MET A 9 5.60 -3.81 14.72
N SER A 10 5.99 -4.27 13.54
CA SER A 10 6.55 -5.60 13.31
C SER A 10 7.79 -5.55 12.42
N PRO A 11 8.66 -6.58 12.48
CA PRO A 11 9.90 -6.59 11.71
C PRO A 11 9.71 -6.62 10.19
N ASP A 12 8.61 -7.22 9.71
CA ASP A 12 8.40 -7.53 8.30
C ASP A 12 6.95 -7.40 7.80
N GLY A 13 6.03 -6.92 8.63
CA GLY A 13 4.69 -6.53 8.20
C GLY A 13 4.73 -5.33 7.24
N ARG A 14 3.80 -5.29 6.30
CA ARG A 14 3.77 -4.25 5.25
C ARG A 14 2.37 -3.71 4.99
N LEU A 15 2.30 -2.44 4.60
CA LEU A 15 1.15 -1.85 3.94
C LEU A 15 1.43 -1.76 2.44
N SER A 16 0.53 -2.32 1.62
CA SER A 16 0.62 -2.28 0.16
C SER A 16 -0.49 -1.40 -0.41
N LEU A 17 -0.10 -0.41 -1.22
CA LEU A 17 -1.00 0.41 -2.03
C LEU A 17 -0.76 0.14 -3.51
N TYR A 18 -1.79 -0.35 -4.19
CA TYR A 18 -1.76 -0.58 -5.63
C TYR A 18 -2.79 0.31 -6.33
N ARG A 19 -2.31 1.13 -7.27
CA ARG A 19 -3.15 1.88 -8.20
C ARG A 19 -3.22 1.16 -9.54
N ASP A 20 -4.41 0.78 -9.96
CA ASP A 20 -4.64 0.04 -11.20
C ASP A 20 -4.68 0.96 -12.44
N VAL A 21 -5.08 0.38 -13.58
CA VAL A 21 -5.15 1.10 -14.87
C VAL A 21 -6.33 2.05 -14.97
N ASP A 22 -7.42 1.77 -14.24
CA ASP A 22 -8.61 2.62 -14.17
C ASP A 22 -8.44 3.76 -13.15
N GLY A 23 -7.37 3.69 -12.37
CA GLY A 23 -6.98 4.68 -11.38
C GLY A 23 -7.46 4.33 -9.97
N ASP A 24 -8.11 3.18 -9.80
CA ASP A 24 -8.63 2.67 -8.54
C ASP A 24 -7.49 2.27 -7.62
N VAL A 25 -7.73 2.42 -6.32
CA VAL A 25 -6.70 2.20 -5.29
C VAL A 25 -7.08 1.03 -4.41
N HIS A 26 -6.25 0.00 -4.41
CA HIS A 26 -6.32 -1.14 -3.51
C HIS A 26 -5.38 -0.91 -2.33
N VAL A 27 -5.93 -0.99 -1.13
CA VAL A 27 -5.20 -0.97 0.14
C VAL A 27 -5.18 -2.37 0.70
N LYS A 28 -3.99 -2.93 0.94
CA LYS A 28 -3.83 -4.29 1.48
C LYS A 28 -2.86 -4.28 2.65
N VAL A 29 -3.24 -4.97 3.72
CA VAL A 29 -2.33 -5.28 4.83
C VAL A 29 -1.65 -6.61 4.54
N ILE A 30 -0.32 -6.64 4.65
CA ILE A 30 0.49 -7.86 4.58
C ILE A 30 0.97 -8.14 6.01
N PRO A 31 0.46 -9.19 6.67
CA PRO A 31 0.86 -9.50 8.03
C PRO A 31 2.34 -9.90 8.10
N PRO A 32 2.99 -9.74 9.27
CA PRO A 32 4.34 -10.25 9.48
C PRO A 32 4.39 -11.78 9.35
N MET A 33 5.57 -12.33 9.07
CA MET A 33 5.72 -13.76 8.73
C MET A 33 5.30 -14.71 9.85
N ASP A 34 5.46 -14.31 11.11
CA ASP A 34 5.02 -15.07 12.29
C ASP A 34 3.49 -15.12 12.44
N ARG A 35 2.78 -14.24 11.72
CA ARG A 35 1.31 -14.14 11.65
C ARG A 35 0.78 -14.27 10.23
N LYS A 36 1.52 -14.95 9.33
CA LYS A 36 1.16 -15.10 7.92
C LYS A 36 -0.23 -15.70 7.67
N ASP A 37 -0.70 -16.51 8.61
CA ASP A 37 -1.99 -17.21 8.54
C ASP A 37 -3.15 -16.36 9.11
N ASP A 38 -2.85 -15.18 9.65
CA ASP A 38 -3.86 -14.23 10.08
C ASP A 38 -4.61 -13.65 8.87
N TYR A 39 -5.85 -13.25 9.11
CA TYR A 39 -6.65 -12.58 8.12
C TYR A 39 -5.98 -11.27 7.65
N ALA A 40 -5.70 -11.19 6.36
CA ALA A 40 -5.07 -10.07 5.69
C ALA A 40 -6.11 -9.26 4.88
N PRO A 41 -6.74 -8.22 5.46
CA PRO A 41 -7.78 -7.48 4.77
C PRO A 41 -7.26 -6.69 3.56
N SER A 42 -8.12 -6.54 2.56
CA SER A 42 -7.95 -5.58 1.47
C SER A 42 -9.22 -4.79 1.24
N VAL A 43 -9.08 -3.51 0.87
CA VAL A 43 -10.18 -2.62 0.50
C VAL A 43 -9.85 -1.94 -0.82
N GLU A 44 -10.86 -1.74 -1.66
CA GLU A 44 -10.76 -1.11 -2.96
C GLU A 44 -11.53 0.22 -2.97
N PHE A 45 -10.91 1.26 -3.53
CA PHE A 45 -11.49 2.59 -3.69
C PHE A 45 -11.63 2.92 -5.17
N VAL A 46 -12.87 2.83 -5.65
CA VAL A 46 -13.23 3.12 -7.05
C VAL A 46 -13.21 4.61 -7.33
N THR A 47 -12.51 5.01 -8.39
CA THR A 47 -12.31 6.39 -8.80
C THR A 47 -13.32 6.85 -9.85
N HIS A 48 -13.76 5.96 -10.74
CA HIS A 48 -14.72 6.26 -11.81
C HIS A 48 -16.19 6.35 -11.34
N CYS A 49 -16.46 6.09 -10.06
CA CYS A 49 -17.75 6.30 -9.40
C CYS A 49 -17.57 6.86 -7.97
N ALA A 50 -16.53 7.68 -7.78
CA ALA A 50 -16.10 8.13 -6.46
C ALA A 50 -17.19 8.94 -5.74
N ARG A 51 -17.87 8.30 -4.78
CA ARG A 51 -18.68 9.00 -3.76
C ARG A 51 -17.80 9.74 -2.74
N SER A 52 -16.49 9.57 -2.82
CA SER A 52 -15.49 9.97 -1.83
C SER A 52 -14.25 10.63 -2.47
N PRO A 53 -14.39 11.72 -3.23
CA PRO A 53 -13.26 12.37 -3.92
C PRO A 53 -12.14 12.81 -2.97
N ARG A 54 -12.48 13.20 -1.72
CA ARG A 54 -11.50 13.55 -0.70
C ARG A 54 -10.67 12.35 -0.23
N THR A 55 -11.28 11.18 -0.14
CA THR A 55 -10.58 9.94 0.23
C THR A 55 -9.61 9.54 -0.87
N VAL A 56 -10.01 9.64 -2.13
CA VAL A 56 -9.12 9.36 -3.28
C VAL A 56 -7.91 10.30 -3.26
N ALA A 57 -8.11 11.61 -3.03
CA ALA A 57 -7.00 12.56 -2.94
C ALA A 57 -6.06 12.24 -1.77
N ALA A 58 -6.60 11.83 -0.62
CA ALA A 58 -5.80 11.41 0.53
C ALA A 58 -4.98 10.15 0.24
N LEU A 59 -5.55 9.17 -0.47
CA LEU A 59 -4.84 7.96 -0.88
C LEU A 59 -3.68 8.28 -1.84
N GLN A 60 -3.89 9.22 -2.77
CA GLN A 60 -2.81 9.69 -3.66
C GLN A 60 -1.67 10.35 -2.88
N ALA A 61 -2.01 11.20 -1.90
CA ALA A 61 -1.02 11.82 -1.03
C ALA A 61 -0.26 10.77 -0.19
N LEU A 62 -0.95 9.74 0.30
CA LEU A 62 -0.33 8.64 1.04
C LEU A 62 0.63 7.81 0.16
N ILE A 63 0.24 7.50 -1.08
CA ILE A 63 1.11 6.80 -2.04
C ILE A 63 2.41 7.58 -2.24
N GLU A 64 2.33 8.89 -2.42
CA GLU A 64 3.52 9.72 -2.62
C GLU A 64 4.38 9.81 -1.34
N ALA A 65 3.76 9.95 -0.17
CA ALA A 65 4.48 9.92 1.10
C ALA A 65 5.23 8.59 1.29
N MET A 66 4.57 7.46 1.05
CA MET A 66 5.20 6.14 1.12
C MET A 66 6.35 5.98 0.12
N ARG A 67 6.21 6.54 -1.08
CA ARG A 67 7.28 6.54 -2.09
C ARG A 67 8.52 7.29 -1.57
N LEU A 68 8.33 8.49 -1.03
CA LEU A 68 9.39 9.31 -0.45
C LEU A 68 10.04 8.62 0.77
N ASP A 69 9.23 8.08 1.68
CA ASP A 69 9.72 7.34 2.85
C ASP A 69 10.62 6.17 2.43
N ASN A 70 10.24 5.44 1.38
CA ASN A 70 11.01 4.31 0.84
C ASN A 70 12.27 4.75 0.08
N GLU A 71 12.31 5.95 -0.49
CA GLU A 71 13.53 6.51 -1.08
C GLU A 71 14.56 6.82 0.00
N GLU A 72 14.11 7.32 1.16
CA GLU A 72 14.96 7.58 2.32
C GLU A 72 15.34 6.30 3.07
N ASN A 73 14.42 5.34 3.16
CA ASN A 73 14.57 4.08 3.89
C ASN A 73 14.10 2.89 3.04
N PRO A 74 14.95 2.39 2.12
CA PRO A 74 14.57 1.31 1.21
C PRO A 74 14.14 0.03 1.95
N LEU A 75 13.09 -0.61 1.45
CA LEU A 75 12.62 -1.89 1.97
C LEU A 75 13.70 -2.97 1.83
N SER A 76 14.06 -3.59 2.95
CA SER A 76 14.92 -4.76 2.98
C SER A 76 14.18 -5.96 2.35
N GLY A 77 14.67 -6.42 1.19
CA GLY A 77 14.14 -7.61 0.51
C GLY A 77 13.11 -7.33 -0.60
N SER A 78 13.02 -6.12 -1.12
CA SER A 78 12.26 -5.82 -2.34
C SER A 78 12.84 -6.61 -3.53
N PHE A 79 12.13 -7.64 -3.97
CA PHE A 79 12.28 -8.17 -5.31
C PHE A 79 11.63 -7.17 -6.26
N THR A 80 12.45 -6.35 -6.92
CA THR A 80 12.07 -5.71 -8.17
C THR A 80 11.68 -6.81 -9.15
N LEU A 81 10.38 -6.95 -9.40
CA LEU A 81 9.92 -7.56 -10.63
C LEU A 81 10.11 -6.49 -11.71
N ASP A 82 11.19 -6.68 -12.48
CA ASP A 82 11.39 -6.04 -13.79
C ASP A 82 10.20 -6.33 -14.73
#